data_AF-A0A7X3K2H6-F1
#
_entry.id   AF-A0A7X3K2H6-F1
#
_cell.length_a   1.000
_cell.length_b   1.000
_cell.length_c   1.000
_cell.angle_alpha   90.00
_cell.angle_beta   90.00
_cell.angle_gamma   90.00
#
_symmetry.space_group_name_H-M   'P 1'
#
loop_
_entity.id
_entity.type
_entity.pdbx_description
1 polymer ?
#
loop_
_entity_poly.entity_id
_entity_poly.type
_entity_poly.pdbx_seq_one_letter_code
_entity_poly.pdbx_strand_id
1 'polypeptide(L)'
;MSRDELVDPDPWIVASLVVATAAMIGQYAQIAIDWNVRRKADRLLPPLRTVKAHLRDGLENSISDVEKIIRLLPRLEGCEIDPLVRPFSYGQTSLYMTKLALHEYSAKVEVLAIGLGHLNKLSTALIADDPELAAQIGSEITASFGRIDAKINGFYRDAPPIGDVLSDCLAILRECERILVRIENSN
;
A
#
# COMPACT_ATOMS: atom_id res chain seq x y z
N MET A 1 5.33 -11.83 33.32
CA MET A 1 5.75 -12.63 32.15
C MET A 1 7.26 -12.68 32.10
N SER A 2 7.83 -13.84 31.75
CA SER A 2 9.27 -13.90 31.46
C SER A 2 9.57 -13.13 30.17
N ARG A 3 10.72 -12.45 30.09
CA ARG A 3 11.19 -11.84 28.84
C ARG A 3 11.42 -12.90 27.74
N ASP A 4 11.61 -14.16 28.11
CA ASP A 4 11.80 -15.28 27.18
C ASP A 4 10.52 -15.68 26.42
N GLU A 5 9.36 -15.12 26.80
CA GLU A 5 8.07 -15.36 26.11
C GLU A 5 7.69 -14.25 25.14
N LEU A 6 8.50 -13.18 25.06
CA LEU A 6 8.23 -12.01 24.24
C LEU A 6 8.99 -12.11 22.91
N VAL A 7 8.30 -11.80 21.82
CA VAL A 7 8.85 -11.80 20.45
C VAL A 7 8.75 -10.39 19.89
N ASP A 8 9.69 -10.02 19.03
CA ASP A 8 9.80 -8.69 18.43
C ASP A 8 9.36 -8.66 16.96
N PRO A 9 8.06 -8.49 16.66
CA PRO A 9 7.61 -8.24 15.31
C PRO A 9 7.78 -6.77 14.97
N ASP A 10 8.75 -6.46 14.11
CA ASP A 10 9.01 -5.11 13.66
C ASP A 10 7.83 -4.55 12.82
N PRO A 11 7.05 -3.55 13.32
CA PRO A 11 5.93 -2.96 12.59
C PRO A 11 6.37 -2.16 11.37
N TRP A 12 7.66 -1.80 11.28
CA TRP A 12 8.24 -1.19 10.08
C TRP A 12 8.01 -2.04 8.83
N ILE A 13 7.99 -3.37 8.96
CA ILE A 13 7.79 -4.30 7.84
C ILE A 13 6.44 -4.05 7.17
N VAL A 14 5.38 -3.88 7.95
CA VAL A 14 4.03 -3.62 7.42
C VAL A 14 3.96 -2.26 6.76
N ALA A 15 4.43 -1.22 7.45
CA ALA A 15 4.47 0.12 6.88
C ALA A 15 5.27 0.14 5.57
N SER A 16 6.38 -0.60 5.50
CA SER A 16 7.20 -0.71 4.28
C SER A 16 6.48 -1.42 3.14
N LEU A 17 5.69 -2.47 3.41
CA LEU A 17 4.88 -3.15 2.40
C LEU A 17 3.80 -2.23 1.82
N VAL A 18 3.14 -1.47 2.69
CA VAL A 18 2.09 -0.51 2.30
C VAL A 18 2.72 0.64 1.52
N VAL A 19 3.86 1.18 1.97
CA VAL A 19 4.64 2.20 1.25
C VAL A 19 5.08 1.70 -0.11
N ALA A 20 5.61 0.47 -0.22
CA ALA A 20 6.04 -0.08 -1.51
C ALA A 20 4.89 -0.19 -2.51
N THR A 21 3.70 -0.55 -2.05
CA THR A 21 2.51 -0.66 -2.90
C THR A 21 1.98 0.71 -3.31
N ALA A 22 1.91 1.66 -2.38
CA ALA A 22 1.58 3.06 -2.70
C ALA A 22 2.61 3.69 -3.64
N ALA A 23 3.90 3.37 -3.47
CA ALA A 23 4.98 3.79 -4.36
C ALA A 23 4.78 3.24 -5.76
N MET A 24 4.40 1.97 -5.87
CA MET A 24 4.17 1.35 -7.16
C MET A 24 2.97 1.97 -7.89
N ILE A 25 1.89 2.23 -7.15
CA ILE A 25 0.74 2.97 -7.67
C ILE A 25 1.12 4.39 -8.09
N GLY A 26 1.95 5.08 -7.30
CA GLY A 26 2.50 6.38 -7.65
C GLY A 26 3.45 6.34 -8.86
N GLN A 27 4.23 5.27 -9.01
CA GLN A 27 5.14 5.08 -10.14
C GLN A 27 4.39 4.76 -11.43
N TYR A 28 3.18 4.20 -11.36
CA TYR A 28 2.30 4.13 -12.54
C TYR A 28 2.05 5.50 -13.14
N ALA A 29 1.97 6.55 -12.32
CA ALA A 29 1.87 7.92 -12.83
C ALA A 29 3.08 8.35 -13.66
N GLN A 30 4.29 8.07 -13.18
CA GLN A 30 5.50 8.49 -13.87
C GLN A 30 5.74 7.68 -15.13
N ILE A 31 5.62 6.35 -15.04
CA ILE A 31 5.82 5.45 -16.18
C ILE A 31 4.81 5.77 -17.28
N ALA A 32 3.55 5.99 -16.94
CA ALA A 32 2.51 6.19 -17.93
C ALA A 32 2.55 7.60 -18.58
N ILE A 33 3.04 8.63 -17.87
CA ILE A 33 3.39 9.93 -18.48
C ILE A 33 4.53 9.77 -19.50
N ASP A 34 5.60 9.06 -19.12
CA ASP A 34 6.73 8.77 -20.01
C ASP A 34 6.33 7.87 -21.20
N TRP A 35 5.29 7.04 -21.02
CA TRP A 35 4.78 6.13 -22.04
C TRP A 35 3.85 6.81 -23.05
N ASN A 36 3.05 7.80 -22.62
CA ASN A 36 2.31 8.69 -23.53
C ASN A 36 3.24 9.42 -24.52
N VAL A 37 4.50 9.62 -24.14
CA VAL A 37 5.55 10.16 -25.03
C VAL A 37 6.08 9.10 -26.04
N ARG A 38 5.84 7.80 -25.82
CA ARG A 38 6.50 6.69 -26.57
C ARG A 38 5.64 5.84 -27.52
N ARG A 39 4.32 6.03 -27.58
CA ARG A 39 3.42 5.60 -28.69
C ARG A 39 3.03 4.10 -28.80
N LYS A 40 1.82 3.88 -29.33
CA LYS A 40 1.23 2.73 -30.07
C LYS A 40 2.08 1.45 -30.18
N ALA A 41 1.64 0.37 -29.52
CA ALA A 41 2.00 -0.99 -29.92
C ALA A 41 0.87 -1.98 -29.58
N ASP A 42 0.41 -2.72 -30.59
CA ASP A 42 -0.59 -3.78 -30.48
C ASP A 42 -0.08 -4.94 -29.62
N ARG A 43 -0.76 -5.21 -28.51
CA ARG A 43 -0.62 -6.46 -27.76
C ARG A 43 -2.00 -6.99 -27.37
N LEU A 44 -2.21 -8.28 -27.60
CA LEU A 44 -3.40 -9.02 -27.17
C LEU A 44 -3.24 -9.39 -25.70
N LEU A 45 -4.03 -8.74 -24.87
CA LEU A 45 -3.96 -8.78 -23.42
C LEU A 45 -5.34 -9.19 -22.86
N PRO A 46 -5.43 -9.70 -21.62
CA PRO A 46 -6.68 -10.24 -21.09
C PRO A 46 -7.83 -9.21 -21.13
N PRO A 47 -9.10 -9.66 -21.10
CA PRO A 47 -10.23 -8.75 -21.20
C PRO A 47 -10.18 -7.68 -20.10
N LEU A 48 -10.02 -6.42 -20.51
CA LEU A 48 -9.90 -5.21 -19.69
C LEU A 48 -10.86 -5.17 -18.48
N ARG A 49 -12.09 -5.66 -18.66
CA ARG A 49 -13.14 -5.70 -17.62
C ARG A 49 -12.75 -6.56 -16.42
N THR A 50 -12.03 -7.66 -16.64
CA THR A 50 -11.61 -8.58 -15.58
C THR A 50 -10.47 -7.99 -14.75
N VAL A 51 -9.51 -7.32 -15.39
CA VAL A 51 -8.38 -6.66 -14.70
C VAL A 51 -8.87 -5.50 -13.84
N LYS A 52 -9.78 -4.65 -14.35
CA LYS A 52 -10.34 -3.52 -13.58
C LYS A 52 -11.14 -3.98 -12.36
N ALA A 53 -12.02 -4.97 -12.53
CA ALA A 53 -12.81 -5.52 -11.44
C ALA A 53 -11.92 -6.11 -10.34
N HIS A 54 -10.92 -6.93 -10.70
CA HIS A 54 -9.97 -7.47 -9.73
C HIS A 54 -9.10 -6.40 -9.07
N LEU A 55 -8.76 -5.33 -9.79
CA LEU A 55 -7.98 -4.23 -9.24
C LEU A 55 -8.78 -3.46 -8.19
N ARG A 56 -10.06 -3.19 -8.46
CA ARG A 56 -10.98 -2.55 -7.51
C ARG A 56 -11.17 -3.44 -6.27
N ASP A 57 -11.55 -4.70 -6.47
CA ASP A 57 -11.75 -5.63 -5.35
C ASP A 57 -10.45 -5.80 -4.54
N GLY A 58 -9.29 -5.81 -5.21
CA GLY A 58 -7.97 -5.85 -4.56
C GLY A 58 -7.66 -4.59 -3.73
N LEU A 59 -8.02 -3.40 -4.24
CA LEU A 59 -7.89 -2.14 -3.52
C LEU A 59 -8.80 -2.09 -2.30
N GLU A 60 -10.10 -2.40 -2.46
CA GLU A 60 -11.08 -2.43 -1.37
C GLU A 60 -10.62 -3.35 -0.23
N ASN A 61 -10.18 -4.56 -0.58
CA ASN A 61 -9.66 -5.53 0.38
C ASN A 61 -8.37 -5.03 1.07
N SER A 62 -7.43 -4.48 0.31
CA SER A 62 -6.17 -3.97 0.86
C SER A 62 -6.39 -2.77 1.79
N ILE A 63 -7.30 -1.85 1.43
CA ILE A 63 -7.72 -0.71 2.26
C ILE A 63 -8.32 -1.24 3.57
N SER A 64 -9.26 -2.18 3.48
CA SER A 64 -9.88 -2.81 4.64
C SER A 64 -8.85 -3.47 5.55
N ASP A 65 -7.86 -4.15 4.99
CA ASP A 65 -6.84 -4.86 5.76
C ASP A 65 -5.83 -3.90 6.41
N VAL A 66 -5.41 -2.83 5.74
CA VAL A 66 -4.60 -1.77 6.35
C VAL A 66 -5.35 -1.13 7.53
N GLU A 67 -6.64 -0.81 7.37
CA GLU A 67 -7.47 -0.28 8.47
C GLU A 67 -7.61 -1.26 9.64
N LYS A 68 -7.71 -2.57 9.37
CA LYS A 68 -7.73 -3.59 10.43
C LYS A 68 -6.41 -3.60 11.19
N ILE A 69 -5.27 -3.49 10.49
CA ILE A 69 -3.95 -3.42 11.14
C ILE A 69 -3.81 -2.14 11.98
N ILE A 70 -4.18 -0.97 11.45
CA ILE A 70 -4.15 0.30 12.20
C ILE A 70 -5.00 0.19 13.48
N ARG A 71 -6.16 -0.47 13.43
CA ARG A 71 -7.02 -0.70 14.60
C ARG A 71 -6.49 -1.76 15.57
N LEU A 72 -5.73 -2.75 15.06
CA LEU A 72 -5.18 -3.84 15.85
C LEU A 72 -3.94 -3.40 16.63
N LEU A 73 -3.01 -2.69 15.98
CA LEU A 73 -1.69 -2.35 16.54
C LEU A 73 -1.74 -1.74 17.96
N PRO A 74 -2.61 -0.75 18.27
CA PRO A 74 -2.70 -0.18 19.61
C PRO A 74 -3.30 -1.12 20.67
N ARG A 75 -3.91 -2.24 20.25
CA ARG A 75 -4.63 -3.19 21.11
C ARG A 75 -3.82 -4.45 21.41
N LEU A 76 -2.65 -4.60 20.80
CA LEU A 76 -1.80 -5.77 20.99
C LEU A 76 -1.22 -5.78 22.42
N GLU A 77 -1.50 -6.86 23.15
CA GLU A 77 -0.97 -7.03 24.51
C GLU A 77 0.55 -7.22 24.51
N GLY A 78 1.20 -6.71 25.56
CA GLY A 78 2.65 -6.82 25.77
C GLY A 78 3.46 -5.65 25.22
N CYS A 79 2.90 -4.82 24.35
CA CYS A 79 3.61 -3.67 23.78
C CYS A 79 3.96 -2.62 24.84
N GLU A 80 5.26 -2.36 25.03
CA GLU A 80 5.73 -1.30 25.95
C GLU A 80 5.39 0.12 25.43
N ILE A 81 5.35 0.29 24.11
CA ILE A 81 5.04 1.55 23.42
C ILE A 81 4.08 1.24 22.28
N ASP A 82 3.09 2.11 22.05
CA ASP A 82 2.16 2.00 20.92
C ASP A 82 2.95 1.91 19.59
N PRO A 83 2.77 0.82 18.81
CA PRO A 83 3.45 0.67 17.53
C PRO A 83 3.23 1.84 16.55
N LEU A 84 2.09 2.54 16.62
CA LEU A 84 1.76 3.61 15.69
C LEU A 84 2.56 4.91 15.92
N VAL A 85 3.01 5.18 17.14
CA VAL A 85 3.78 6.40 17.46
C VAL A 85 5.28 6.24 17.19
N ARG A 86 5.73 5.03 16.86
CA ARG A 86 7.14 4.74 16.60
C ARG A 86 7.60 5.35 15.28
N PRO A 87 8.87 5.78 15.18
CA PRO A 87 9.41 6.28 13.93
C PRO A 87 9.46 5.17 12.87
N PHE A 88 9.17 5.53 11.62
CA PHE A 88 9.32 4.63 10.48
C PHE A 88 10.81 4.44 10.12
N SER A 89 11.49 3.55 10.85
CA SER A 89 12.91 3.24 10.64
C SER A 89 13.22 1.78 10.95
N TYR A 90 14.05 1.16 10.13
CA TYR A 90 14.46 -0.24 10.29
C TYR A 90 15.34 -0.41 11.54
N GLY A 91 15.05 -1.41 12.36
CA GLY A 91 15.94 -1.84 13.46
C GLY A 91 15.98 -0.91 14.69
N GLN A 92 15.09 0.09 14.78
CA GLN A 92 14.92 0.91 16.00
C GLN A 92 13.60 0.63 16.74
N THR A 93 12.77 -0.25 16.20
CA THR A 93 11.39 -0.52 16.60
C THR A 93 11.28 -1.84 17.33
N SER A 94 11.98 -1.98 18.47
CA SER A 94 11.77 -3.16 19.30
C SER A 94 10.42 -3.12 20.02
N LEU A 95 9.60 -4.12 19.76
CA LEU A 95 8.25 -4.32 20.26
C LEU A 95 8.12 -5.70 20.88
N TYR A 96 8.18 -5.77 22.21
CA TYR A 96 8.03 -7.05 22.89
C TYR A 96 6.56 -7.47 22.96
N MET A 97 6.11 -8.32 22.04
CA MET A 97 4.74 -8.84 22.03
C MET A 97 4.65 -10.23 22.66
N THR A 98 3.48 -10.56 23.23
CA THR A 98 3.21 -11.94 23.65
C THR A 98 3.16 -12.86 22.42
N LYS A 99 3.45 -14.16 22.58
CA LYS A 99 3.31 -15.14 21.48
C LYS A 99 1.92 -15.17 20.86
N LEU A 100 0.88 -14.97 21.67
CA LEU A 100 -0.51 -14.92 21.21
C LEU A 100 -0.75 -13.67 20.36
N ALA A 101 -0.32 -12.50 20.84
CA ALA A 101 -0.42 -11.23 20.12
C ALA A 101 0.36 -11.28 18.79
N LEU A 102 1.56 -11.88 18.80
CA LEU A 102 2.36 -12.12 17.60
C LEU A 102 1.59 -12.96 16.57
N HIS A 103 0.94 -14.05 16.99
CA HIS A 103 0.22 -14.93 16.09
C HIS A 103 -0.96 -14.19 15.43
N GLU A 104 -1.73 -13.43 16.22
CA GLU A 104 -2.83 -12.61 15.69
C GLU A 104 -2.32 -11.55 14.70
N TYR A 105 -1.26 -10.84 15.08
CA TYR A 105 -0.61 -9.85 14.23
C TYR A 105 -0.11 -10.47 12.93
N SER A 106 0.66 -11.56 13.01
CA SER A 106 1.27 -12.23 11.85
C SER A 106 0.21 -12.71 10.86
N ALA A 107 -0.91 -13.26 11.33
CA ALA A 107 -2.00 -13.69 10.47
C ALA A 107 -2.61 -12.52 9.68
N LYS A 108 -2.75 -11.33 10.29
CA LYS A 108 -3.24 -10.13 9.57
C LYS A 108 -2.21 -9.60 8.57
N VAL A 109 -0.94 -9.60 8.96
CA VAL A 109 0.16 -9.16 8.09
C VAL A 109 0.29 -10.07 6.87
N GLU A 110 0.16 -11.38 7.03
CA GLU A 110 0.22 -12.33 5.93
C GLU A 110 -0.90 -12.08 4.90
N VAL A 111 -2.14 -11.92 5.39
CA VAL A 111 -3.29 -11.60 4.52
C VAL A 111 -3.06 -10.29 3.77
N LEU A 112 -2.62 -9.23 4.47
CA LEU A 112 -2.32 -7.95 3.84
C LEU A 112 -1.19 -8.09 2.80
N ALA A 113 -0.11 -8.78 3.13
CA ALA A 113 1.04 -8.97 2.24
C ALA A 113 0.65 -9.69 0.94
N ILE A 114 -0.21 -10.71 1.04
CA ILE A 114 -0.78 -11.39 -0.13
C ILE A 114 -1.62 -10.43 -0.97
N GLY A 115 -2.52 -9.66 -0.32
CA GLY A 115 -3.38 -8.68 -0.99
C GLY A 115 -2.60 -7.60 -1.72
N LEU A 116 -1.64 -6.96 -1.05
CA LEU A 116 -0.74 -5.96 -1.63
C LEU A 116 0.12 -6.54 -2.76
N GLY A 117 0.60 -7.77 -2.59
CA GLY A 117 1.35 -8.48 -3.63
C GLY A 117 0.50 -8.76 -4.87
N HIS A 118 -0.78 -9.07 -4.70
CA HIS A 118 -1.74 -9.22 -5.80
C HIS A 118 -1.99 -7.88 -6.48
N LEU A 119 -2.23 -6.82 -5.70
CA LEU A 119 -2.47 -5.47 -6.20
C LEU A 119 -1.32 -4.99 -7.09
N ASN A 120 -0.06 -5.13 -6.63
CA ASN A 120 1.12 -4.78 -7.43
C ASN A 120 1.19 -5.54 -8.78
N LYS A 121 0.81 -6.82 -8.79
CA LYS A 121 0.75 -7.61 -10.04
C LYS A 121 -0.34 -7.09 -10.99
N LEU A 122 -1.54 -6.84 -10.48
CA LEU A 122 -2.66 -6.34 -11.28
C LEU A 122 -2.37 -4.97 -11.86
N SER A 123 -1.79 -4.08 -11.07
CA SER A 123 -1.50 -2.76 -11.57
C SER A 123 -0.33 -2.77 -12.57
N THR A 124 0.59 -3.73 -12.48
CA THR A 124 1.60 -3.97 -13.54
C THR A 124 0.96 -4.50 -14.82
N ALA A 125 0.00 -5.43 -14.70
CA ALA A 125 -0.79 -5.89 -15.82
C ALA A 125 -1.58 -4.73 -16.45
N LEU A 126 -2.14 -3.82 -15.64
CA LEU A 126 -2.83 -2.64 -16.15
C LEU A 126 -1.93 -1.73 -16.99
N ILE A 127 -0.67 -1.47 -16.59
CA ILE A 127 0.24 -0.69 -17.45
C ILE A 127 0.45 -1.40 -18.79
N ALA A 128 0.63 -2.71 -18.76
CA ALA A 128 0.90 -3.48 -19.97
C ALA A 128 -0.33 -3.49 -20.91
N ASP A 129 -1.53 -3.63 -20.33
CA ASP A 129 -2.81 -3.88 -20.99
C ASP A 129 -3.51 -2.61 -21.46
N ASP A 130 -3.50 -1.57 -20.63
CA ASP A 130 -4.15 -0.28 -20.88
C ASP A 130 -3.30 0.87 -20.32
N PRO A 131 -2.19 1.18 -21.00
CA PRO A 131 -1.27 2.24 -20.56
C PRO A 131 -1.93 3.62 -20.59
N GLU A 132 -2.92 3.85 -21.45
CA GLU A 132 -3.67 5.11 -21.49
C GLU A 132 -4.51 5.29 -20.22
N LEU A 133 -5.22 4.24 -19.81
CA LEU A 133 -5.95 4.23 -18.55
C LEU A 133 -5.00 4.33 -17.35
N ALA A 134 -3.88 3.60 -17.36
CA ALA A 134 -2.87 3.72 -16.32
C ALA A 134 -2.32 5.15 -16.23
N ALA A 135 -2.14 5.83 -17.37
CA ALA A 135 -1.74 7.24 -17.43
C ALA A 135 -2.80 8.16 -16.87
N GLN A 136 -4.07 7.91 -17.18
CA GLN A 136 -5.17 8.70 -16.64
C GLN A 136 -5.24 8.57 -15.11
N ILE A 137 -5.21 7.33 -14.58
CA ILE A 137 -5.22 7.06 -13.14
C ILE A 137 -4.03 7.75 -12.48
N GLY A 138 -2.83 7.56 -13.04
CA GLY A 138 -1.61 8.14 -12.50
C GLY A 138 -1.59 9.67 -12.53
N SER A 139 -2.10 10.28 -13.60
CA SER A 139 -2.24 11.74 -13.70
C SER A 139 -3.20 12.29 -12.65
N GLU A 140 -4.33 11.62 -12.43
CA GLU A 140 -5.32 12.01 -11.43
C GLU A 140 -4.75 11.87 -10.00
N ILE A 141 -4.02 10.78 -9.72
CA ILE A 141 -3.31 10.58 -8.47
C ILE A 141 -2.26 11.68 -8.23
N THR A 142 -1.48 12.03 -9.26
CA THR A 142 -0.48 13.11 -9.19
C THR A 142 -1.13 14.47 -8.97
N ALA A 143 -2.31 14.71 -9.55
CA ALA A 143 -3.07 15.94 -9.29
C ALA A 143 -3.54 16.01 -7.82
N SER A 144 -3.92 14.88 -7.22
CA SER A 144 -4.41 14.83 -5.84
C SER A 144 -3.29 14.93 -4.79
N PHE A 145 -2.11 14.35 -5.03
CA PHE A 145 -1.04 14.27 -4.03
C PHE A 145 0.28 14.95 -4.42
N GLY A 146 0.37 15.48 -5.63
CA GLY A 146 1.63 16.02 -6.18
C GLY A 146 2.67 14.91 -6.38
N ARG A 147 3.91 15.21 -5.98
CA ARG A 147 5.07 14.33 -6.16
C ARG A 147 5.10 13.21 -5.12
N ILE A 148 4.48 12.07 -5.44
CA ILE A 148 4.45 10.88 -4.56
C ILE A 148 5.85 10.36 -4.26
N ASP A 149 6.76 10.40 -5.23
CA ASP A 149 8.17 10.06 -5.03
C ASP A 149 8.81 10.89 -3.92
N ALA A 150 8.57 12.20 -3.90
CA ALA A 150 9.08 13.09 -2.87
C ALA A 150 8.47 12.80 -1.50
N LYS A 151 7.16 12.50 -1.44
CA LYS A 151 6.46 12.13 -0.20
C LYS A 151 7.01 10.84 0.39
N ILE A 152 7.17 9.80 -0.43
CA ILE A 152 7.71 8.51 -0.02
C ILE A 152 9.17 8.62 0.42
N ASN A 153 9.98 9.37 -0.31
CA ASN A 153 11.35 9.67 0.10
C ASN A 153 11.40 10.49 1.40
N GLY A 154 10.35 11.26 1.72
CA GLY A 154 10.18 11.93 3.01
C GLY A 154 10.04 10.93 4.15
N PHE A 155 9.23 9.88 3.99
CA PHE A 155 9.05 8.85 5.02
C PHE A 155 10.39 8.23 5.46
N TYR A 156 11.25 7.87 4.51
CA TYR A 156 12.56 7.27 4.82
C TYR A 156 13.58 8.27 5.38
N ARG A 157 13.44 9.57 5.13
CA ARG A 157 14.38 10.61 5.59
C ARG A 157 14.01 11.17 6.94
N ASP A 158 12.74 11.50 7.11
CA ASP A 158 12.24 12.24 8.28
C ASP A 158 11.77 11.28 9.39
N ALA A 159 11.67 9.98 9.08
CA ALA A 159 11.23 8.91 9.98
C ALA A 159 9.97 9.27 10.79
N PRO A 160 8.87 9.70 10.11
CA PRO A 160 7.64 10.08 10.80
C PRO A 160 7.03 8.87 11.52
N PRO A 161 6.06 9.09 12.42
CA PRO A 161 5.32 8.02 13.07
C PRO A 161 4.74 7.02 12.06
N ILE A 162 4.83 5.72 12.39
CA ILE A 162 4.28 4.64 11.55
C ILE A 162 2.79 4.87 11.27
N GLY A 163 2.02 5.37 12.24
CA GLY A 163 0.62 5.71 12.06
C GLY A 163 0.38 6.77 10.98
N ASP A 164 1.26 7.77 10.89
CA ASP A 164 1.18 8.84 9.88
C ASP A 164 1.50 8.27 8.50
N VAL A 165 2.55 7.44 8.39
CA VAL A 165 2.91 6.75 7.14
C VAL A 165 1.76 5.87 6.63
N LEU A 166 1.19 5.04 7.51
CA LEU A 166 0.08 4.16 7.16
C LEU A 166 -1.15 4.96 6.74
N SER A 167 -1.45 6.06 7.44
CA SER A 167 -2.59 6.94 7.11
C SER A 167 -2.41 7.61 5.75
N ASP A 168 -1.21 8.10 5.46
CA ASP A 168 -0.88 8.72 4.19
C ASP A 168 -0.96 7.73 3.02
N CYS A 169 -0.41 6.52 3.18
CA CYS A 169 -0.51 5.50 2.15
C CYS A 169 -1.95 5.04 1.96
N LEU A 170 -2.74 4.92 3.03
CA LEU A 170 -4.16 4.59 2.94
C LEU A 170 -4.93 5.65 2.13
N ALA A 171 -4.60 6.93 2.29
CA ALA A 171 -5.19 8.00 1.49
C ALA A 171 -4.87 7.82 -0.01
N ILE A 172 -3.64 7.43 -0.36
CA ILE A 172 -3.26 7.15 -1.76
C ILE A 172 -4.06 5.97 -2.33
N LEU A 173 -4.20 4.88 -1.57
CA LEU A 173 -4.96 3.69 -1.99
C LEU A 173 -6.44 4.02 -2.24
N ARG A 174 -7.08 4.76 -1.31
CA ARG A 174 -8.48 5.19 -1.44
C ARG A 174 -8.71 6.13 -2.62
N GLU A 175 -7.77 7.02 -2.88
CA GLU A 175 -7.88 7.90 -4.04
C GLU A 175 -7.79 7.10 -5.35
N CYS A 176 -6.91 6.10 -5.41
CA CYS A 176 -6.82 5.18 -6.56
C CYS A 176 -8.15 4.44 -6.79
N GLU A 177 -8.74 3.89 -5.72
CA GLU A 177 -10.07 3.26 -5.77
C GLU A 177 -11.14 4.23 -6.28
N ARG A 178 -11.20 5.45 -5.74
CA ARG A 178 -12.16 6.49 -6.15
C ARG A 178 -12.02 6.85 -7.63
N ILE A 179 -10.79 6.96 -8.11
CA ILE A 179 -10.48 7.27 -9.51
C ILE A 179 -10.95 6.13 -10.42
N LEU A 180 -10.66 4.88 -10.07
CA LEU A 180 -11.11 3.71 -10.83
C LEU A 180 -12.63 3.68 -10.95
N VAL A 181 -13.36 3.88 -9.84
CA VAL A 181 -14.83 3.93 -9.83
C VAL A 181 -15.35 5.07 -10.71
N ARG A 182 -14.72 6.24 -10.69
CA ARG A 182 -15.12 7.36 -11.56
C ARG A 182 -14.94 7.02 -13.05
N ILE A 183 -13.82 6.41 -13.41
CA ILE A 183 -13.53 6.05 -14.80
C ILE A 183 -14.48 4.96 -15.31
N GLU A 184 -14.83 4.00 -14.45
CA GLU A 184 -15.83 2.97 -14.78
C GLU A 184 -17.22 3.56 -15.04
N ASN A 185 -17.61 4.60 -14.29
CA ASN A 185 -18.92 5.26 -14.44
C ASN A 185 -18.98 6.34 -15.52
N SER A 186 -17.84 6.69 -16.13
CA SER A 186 -17.75 7.70 -17.19
C SER A 186 -17.73 7.10 -18.61
N ASN A 187 -17.73 5.76 -18.72
CA ASN A 187 -17.77 4.98 -19.96
C ASN A 187 -19.09 4.21 -20.09
#